data_AF-A0A2C9M3T9-F1
#
_entry.id   AF-A0A2C9M3T9-F1
#
_cell.length_a   1.000
_cell.length_b   1.000
_cell.length_c   1.000
_cell.angle_alpha   90.00
_cell.angle_beta   90.00
_cell.angle_gamma   90.00
#
_symmetry.space_group_name_H-M   'P 1'
#
loop_
_entity.id
_entity.type
_entity.pdbx_description
1 polymer ?
#
loop_
_entity_poly.entity_id
_entity_poly.type
_entity_poly.pdbx_seq_one_letter_code
_entity_poly.pdbx_strand_id
1 'polypeptide(L)'
;MGVLGTEGVEASWILKDFESFNINTEHCVIKDVHCPVGTIILNMTNGTRTILFFPRDRPEMLYEDFQLKFKKDFSAYSWIHFEVSRSHFARSIMKSSLNHLIQLINTRLYQSIGILVMLDSLPICCSYVRILLLQSKCVQKFTINS
;
A
#
# COMPACT_ATOMS: atom_id res chain seq x y z
N MET A 1 -0.54 -0.99 -5.78
CA MET A 1 -1.24 0.22 -6.25
C MET A 1 -0.67 1.42 -5.52
N GLY A 2 -0.39 2.51 -6.22
CA GLY A 2 0.19 3.71 -5.64
C GLY A 2 0.07 4.91 -6.59
N VAL A 3 0.67 6.02 -6.19
CA VAL A 3 0.87 7.16 -7.09
C VAL A 3 2.23 7.00 -7.76
N LEU A 4 2.27 7.14 -9.08
CA LEU A 4 3.47 7.14 -9.89
C LEU A 4 3.71 8.57 -10.37
N GLY A 5 4.86 9.13 -9.98
CA GLY A 5 5.32 10.42 -10.47
C GLY A 5 5.78 10.33 -11.93
N THR A 6 5.65 11.42 -12.67
CA THR A 6 6.17 11.56 -14.05
C THR A 6 7.44 12.40 -14.12
N GLU A 7 7.78 13.11 -13.04
CA GLU A 7 8.93 14.01 -13.00
C GLU A 7 10.22 13.29 -12.57
N GLY A 8 11.34 13.72 -13.14
CA GLY A 8 12.67 13.22 -12.83
C GLY A 8 13.07 11.91 -13.53
N VAL A 9 14.35 11.58 -13.46
CA VAL A 9 14.91 10.37 -14.09
C VAL A 9 14.40 9.09 -13.44
N GLU A 10 14.09 9.17 -12.14
CA GLU A 10 13.55 8.10 -11.32
C GLU A 10 12.20 7.57 -11.83
N ALA A 11 11.33 8.45 -12.34
CA ALA A 11 10.02 8.06 -12.88
C ALA A 11 10.18 7.08 -14.05
N SER A 12 11.05 7.42 -15.00
CA SER A 12 11.32 6.58 -16.16
C SER A 12 11.98 5.25 -15.79
N TRP A 13 12.83 5.25 -14.76
CA TRP A 13 13.49 4.05 -14.26
C TRP A 13 12.49 3.10 -13.58
N ILE A 14 11.62 3.62 -12.71
CA ILE A 14 10.59 2.82 -12.01
C ILE A 14 9.65 2.15 -13.00
N LEU A 15 9.21 2.87 -14.04
CA LEU A 15 8.30 2.29 -15.06
C LEU A 15 8.97 1.15 -15.83
N LYS A 16 10.24 1.33 -16.25
CA LYS A 16 11.01 0.27 -16.92
C LYS A 16 11.25 -0.93 -16.01
N ASP A 17 11.53 -0.69 -14.73
CA ASP A 17 11.71 -1.76 -13.75
C ASP A 17 10.42 -2.57 -13.60
N PHE A 18 9.27 -1.91 -13.40
CA PHE A 18 7.97 -2.58 -13.37
C PHE A 18 7.66 -3.37 -14.65
N GLU A 19 7.93 -2.79 -15.82
CA GLU A 19 7.78 -3.49 -17.10
C GLU A 19 8.66 -4.74 -17.18
N SER A 20 9.93 -4.66 -16.75
CA SER A 20 10.86 -5.79 -16.77
C SER A 20 10.42 -6.97 -15.89
N PHE A 21 9.65 -6.69 -14.84
CA PHE A 21 9.06 -7.69 -13.94
C PHE A 21 7.60 -8.05 -14.29
N ASN A 22 7.08 -7.57 -15.43
CA ASN A 22 5.68 -7.75 -15.85
C ASN A 22 4.66 -7.29 -14.80
N ILE A 23 4.97 -6.21 -14.08
CA ILE A 23 4.07 -5.60 -13.10
C ILE A 23 3.14 -4.64 -13.85
N ASN A 24 1.84 -4.95 -13.87
CA ASN A 24 0.84 -4.07 -14.48
C ASN A 24 0.66 -2.77 -13.65
N THR A 25 0.85 -1.62 -14.29
CA THR A 25 0.73 -0.28 -13.70
C THR A 25 -0.52 0.49 -14.13
N GLU A 26 -1.45 -0.09 -14.88
CA GLU A 26 -2.66 0.58 -15.40
C GLU A 26 -3.50 1.24 -14.29
N HIS A 27 -3.55 0.57 -13.13
CA HIS A 27 -4.27 1.04 -11.95
C HIS A 27 -3.45 1.96 -11.02
N CYS A 28 -2.23 2.35 -11.40
CA CYS A 28 -1.51 3.41 -10.71
C CYS A 28 -2.11 4.78 -11.07
N VAL A 29 -2.11 5.69 -10.10
CA VAL A 29 -2.49 7.09 -10.32
C VAL A 29 -1.26 7.83 -10.80
N ILE A 30 -1.32 8.43 -11.99
CA ILE A 30 -0.20 9.17 -12.57
C ILE A 30 -0.33 10.64 -12.16
N LYS A 31 0.74 11.24 -11.62
CA LYS A 31 0.77 12.66 -11.21
C LYS A 31 2.08 13.33 -11.62
N ASP A 32 2.00 14.62 -11.93
CA ASP A 32 3.15 15.47 -12.29
C ASP A 32 3.93 15.91 -11.05
N VAL A 33 4.59 14.94 -10.43
CA VAL A 33 5.40 15.07 -9.21
C VAL A 33 6.58 14.11 -9.28
N HIS A 34 7.58 14.33 -8.45
CA HIS A 34 8.69 13.39 -8.32
C HIS A 34 8.32 12.17 -7.48
N CYS A 35 8.99 11.05 -7.74
CA CYS A 35 8.86 9.85 -6.92
C CYS A 35 9.66 9.98 -5.60
N PRO A 36 9.18 9.38 -4.50
CA PRO A 36 9.97 9.24 -3.27
C PRO A 36 11.26 8.46 -3.51
N VAL A 37 12.35 8.88 -2.87
CA VAL A 37 13.66 8.22 -2.99
C VAL A 37 14.18 7.83 -1.62
N GLY A 38 14.72 6.62 -1.49
CA GLY A 38 15.38 6.15 -0.28
C GLY A 38 16.83 5.80 -0.57
N THR A 39 17.75 6.33 0.23
CA THR A 39 19.16 5.90 0.21
C THR A 39 19.34 4.82 1.26
N ILE A 40 19.84 3.66 0.85
CA ILE A 40 20.07 2.51 1.73
C ILE A 40 21.57 2.35 1.93
N ILE A 41 22.01 2.42 3.18
CA ILE A 41 23.39 2.14 3.58
C ILE A 41 23.41 0.75 4.21
N LEU A 42 24.19 -0.16 3.62
CA LEU A 42 24.34 -1.54 4.09
C LEU A 42 25.65 -1.69 4.88
N ASN A 43 25.56 -2.26 6.07
CA ASN A 43 26.73 -2.69 6.83
C ASN A 43 26.98 -4.17 6.55
N MET A 44 28.03 -4.46 5.77
CA MET A 44 28.35 -5.83 5.35
C MET A 44 28.88 -6.71 6.50
N THR A 45 29.40 -6.11 7.58
CA THR A 45 29.94 -6.86 8.72
C THR A 45 28.84 -7.54 9.53
N ASN A 46 27.68 -6.89 9.68
CA ASN A 46 26.58 -7.40 10.52
C ASN A 46 25.24 -7.50 9.79
N GLY A 47 25.20 -7.23 8.48
CA GLY A 47 23.99 -7.31 7.65
C GLY A 47 22.93 -6.26 7.97
N THR A 48 23.23 -5.27 8.81
CA THR A 48 22.27 -4.20 9.13
C THR A 48 22.12 -3.23 7.97
N ARG A 49 20.96 -2.56 7.92
CA ARG A 49 20.67 -1.51 6.95
C ARG A 49 20.19 -0.25 7.64
N THR A 50 20.66 0.89 7.16
CA THR A 50 20.16 2.22 7.52
C THR A 50 19.49 2.81 6.30
N ILE A 51 18.23 3.23 6.45
CA ILE A 51 17.44 3.80 5.36
C ILE A 51 17.27 5.30 5.63
N LEU A 52 17.79 6.12 4.74
CA LEU A 52 17.56 7.56 4.69
C LEU A 52 16.46 7.81 3.66
N PHE A 53 15.24 8.03 4.15
CA PHE A 53 14.07 8.19 3.29
C PHE A 53 13.79 9.67 3.00
N PHE A 54 13.69 10.02 1.73
CA PHE A 54 13.36 11.36 1.25
C PHE A 54 12.01 11.33 0.52
N PRO A 55 10.90 11.61 1.23
CA PRO A 55 9.57 11.60 0.65
C PRO A 55 9.32 12.92 -0.09
N ARG A 56 9.96 13.09 -1.25
CA ARG A 56 9.78 14.24 -2.14
C ARG A 56 8.33 14.32 -2.59
N ASP A 57 7.76 15.53 -2.59
CA ASP A 57 6.40 15.91 -2.98
C ASP A 57 5.24 15.19 -2.27
N ARG A 58 5.53 14.12 -1.51
CA ARG A 58 4.58 13.26 -0.80
C ARG A 58 3.32 12.99 -1.62
N PRO A 59 3.45 12.36 -2.80
CA PRO A 59 2.28 12.02 -3.59
C PRO A 59 1.32 11.14 -2.79
N GLU A 60 0.15 11.68 -2.45
CA GLU A 60 -0.92 10.92 -1.82
C GLU A 60 -1.98 10.55 -2.87
N MET A 61 -2.50 9.33 -2.73
CA MET A 61 -3.63 8.85 -3.51
C MET A 61 -4.93 9.38 -2.89
N LEU A 62 -5.76 10.04 -3.70
CA LEU A 62 -7.09 10.47 -3.29
C LEU A 62 -8.12 9.34 -3.52
N TYR A 63 -9.31 9.50 -2.96
CA TYR A 63 -10.33 8.45 -2.86
C TYR A 63 -11.08 8.46 -4.18
N GLU A 64 -11.30 9.67 -4.67
CA GLU A 64 -11.75 9.99 -6.01
C GLU A 64 -10.81 9.35 -7.03
N ASP A 65 -9.48 9.49 -6.89
CA ASP A 65 -8.51 8.85 -7.79
C ASP A 65 -8.68 7.32 -7.79
N PHE A 66 -8.81 6.73 -6.60
CA PHE A 66 -9.05 5.30 -6.42
C PHE A 66 -10.37 4.84 -7.05
N GLN A 67 -11.46 5.56 -6.82
CA GLN A 67 -12.78 5.27 -7.37
C GLN A 67 -12.79 5.40 -8.89
N LEU A 68 -12.11 6.39 -9.45
CA LEU A 68 -11.99 6.59 -10.90
C LEU A 68 -11.22 5.45 -11.56
N LYS A 69 -10.12 5.00 -10.94
CA LYS A 69 -9.29 3.92 -11.47
C LYS A 69 -9.97 2.56 -11.43
N PHE A 70 -10.67 2.23 -10.34
CA PHE A 70 -11.24 0.89 -10.14
C PHE A 70 -12.72 0.79 -10.48
N LYS A 71 -13.45 1.91 -10.47
CA LYS A 71 -14.91 1.94 -10.64
C LYS A 71 -15.65 0.93 -9.75
N LYS A 72 -15.05 0.59 -8.60
CA LYS A 72 -15.52 -0.45 -7.65
C LYS A 72 -15.57 -1.87 -8.22
N ASP A 73 -14.89 -2.16 -9.32
CA ASP A 73 -14.73 -3.50 -9.87
C ASP A 73 -13.37 -4.08 -9.48
N PHE A 74 -13.41 -5.22 -8.80
CA PHE A 74 -12.23 -5.97 -8.36
C PHE A 74 -12.21 -7.39 -8.94
N SER A 75 -13.08 -7.68 -9.91
CA SER A 75 -13.25 -9.02 -10.48
C SER A 75 -11.98 -9.59 -11.13
N ALA A 76 -11.07 -8.72 -11.59
CA ALA A 76 -9.77 -9.08 -12.15
C ALA A 76 -8.75 -9.52 -11.08
N TYR A 77 -9.03 -9.33 -9.79
CA TYR A 77 -8.10 -9.60 -8.70
C TYR A 77 -8.58 -10.75 -7.82
N SER A 78 -7.75 -11.78 -7.68
CA SER A 78 -7.96 -12.82 -6.66
C SER A 78 -7.49 -12.39 -5.27
N TRP A 79 -6.59 -11.40 -5.20
CA TRP A 79 -5.98 -10.91 -3.97
C TRP A 79 -5.70 -9.40 -4.04
N ILE A 80 -5.92 -8.68 -2.94
CA ILE A 80 -5.63 -7.23 -2.84
C ILE A 80 -4.90 -6.92 -1.54
N HIS A 81 -3.68 -6.41 -1.65
CA HIS A 81 -2.89 -5.93 -0.52
C HIS A 81 -2.97 -4.40 -0.38
N PHE A 82 -3.15 -3.91 0.85
CA PHE A 82 -3.11 -2.49 1.17
C PHE A 82 -2.00 -2.19 2.19
N GLU A 83 -1.01 -1.40 1.78
CA GLU A 83 -0.09 -0.80 2.74
C GLU A 83 -0.77 0.40 3.41
N VAL A 84 -0.81 0.45 4.75
CA VAL A 84 -1.41 1.59 5.45
C VAL A 84 -0.33 2.60 5.74
N SER A 85 -0.44 3.78 5.12
CA SER A 85 0.35 4.93 5.52
C SER A 85 -0.31 5.66 6.71
N ARG A 86 0.42 6.59 7.32
CA ARG A 86 -0.12 7.44 8.38
C ARG A 86 -1.18 8.43 7.89
N SER A 87 -1.44 8.53 6.58
CA SER A 87 -2.41 9.49 6.06
C SER A 87 -3.82 9.07 6.49
N HIS A 88 -4.55 10.02 7.08
CA HIS A 88 -5.94 9.84 7.51
C HIS A 88 -6.84 9.42 6.34
N PHE A 89 -6.39 9.77 5.13
CA PHE A 89 -7.02 9.52 3.87
C PHE A 89 -6.97 8.05 3.44
N ALA A 90 -5.79 7.41 3.50
CA ALA A 90 -5.63 5.99 3.20
C ALA A 90 -6.56 5.10 4.07
N ARG A 91 -6.80 5.52 5.32
CA ARG A 91 -7.74 4.86 6.24
C ARG A 91 -9.20 4.94 5.78
N SER A 92 -9.62 6.09 5.24
CA SER A 92 -10.98 6.28 4.71
C SER A 92 -11.22 5.48 3.42
N ILE A 93 -10.26 5.49 2.49
CA ILE A 93 -10.32 4.64 1.28
C ILE A 93 -10.44 3.18 1.68
N MET A 94 -9.58 2.75 2.61
CA MET A 94 -9.56 1.38 3.10
C MET A 94 -10.90 0.98 3.70
N LYS A 95 -11.49 1.80 4.58
CA LYS A 95 -12.77 1.53 5.21
C LYS A 95 -13.93 1.41 4.20
N SER A 96 -13.99 2.32 3.22
CA SER A 96 -15.04 2.29 2.20
C SER A 96 -14.88 1.11 1.24
N SER A 97 -13.64 0.84 0.81
CA SER A 97 -13.31 -0.28 -0.08
C SER A 97 -13.50 -1.63 0.59
N LEU A 98 -13.15 -1.74 1.88
CA LEU A 98 -13.43 -2.92 2.71
C LEU A 98 -14.92 -3.24 2.73
N ASN A 99 -15.78 -2.25 3.01
CA ASN A 99 -17.22 -2.47 3.06
C ASN A 99 -17.79 -2.98 1.72
N HIS A 100 -17.31 -2.44 0.60
CA HIS A 100 -17.71 -2.88 -0.74
C HIS A 100 -17.15 -4.27 -1.08
N LEU A 101 -15.88 -4.53 -0.77
CA LEU A 101 -15.25 -5.84 -0.93
C LEU A 101 -15.93 -6.91 -0.07
N ILE A 102 -16.37 -6.58 1.14
CA ILE A 102 -17.12 -7.49 2.02
C ILE A 102 -18.47 -7.87 1.38
N GLN A 103 -19.19 -6.93 0.76
CA GLN A 103 -20.42 -7.25 0.03
C GLN A 103 -20.14 -8.18 -1.17
N LEU A 104 -19.02 -7.99 -1.87
CA LEU A 104 -18.61 -8.85 -2.99
C LEU A 104 -18.14 -10.24 -2.54
N ILE A 105 -17.42 -10.34 -1.42
CA ILE A 105 -16.97 -11.61 -0.83
C ILE A 105 -18.17 -12.41 -0.32
N ASN A 106 -19.13 -11.76 0.34
CA ASN A 106 -20.33 -12.42 0.84
C ASN A 106 -21.24 -12.95 -0.29
N THR A 107 -21.07 -12.47 -1.52
CA THR A 107 -21.82 -12.93 -2.70
C THR A 107 -21.04 -13.95 -3.55
N ARG A 108 -19.72 -14.09 -3.38
CA ARG A 108 -18.88 -15.06 -4.12
C ARG A 108 -18.20 -16.04 -3.16
N LEU A 109 -18.76 -17.25 -3.10
CA LEU A 109 -18.39 -18.35 -2.20
C LEU A 109 -16.92 -18.87 -2.24
N TYR A 110 -16.01 -18.41 -3.12
CA TYR A 110 -14.73 -19.12 -3.33
C TYR A 110 -13.48 -18.28 -3.70
N GLN A 111 -13.43 -16.97 -3.44
CA GLN A 111 -12.17 -16.22 -3.60
C GLN A 111 -11.67 -15.65 -2.28
N SER A 112 -10.52 -16.17 -1.84
CA SER A 112 -9.78 -15.68 -0.67
C SER A 112 -9.19 -14.31 -0.97
N ILE A 113 -9.99 -13.25 -0.87
CA ILE A 113 -9.48 -11.88 -0.87
C ILE A 113 -8.70 -11.70 0.45
N GLY A 114 -7.38 -11.81 0.37
CA GLY A 114 -6.48 -11.58 1.48
C GLY A 114 -6.21 -10.09 1.64
N ILE A 115 -6.89 -9.43 2.58
CA ILE A 115 -6.61 -8.04 2.93
C ILE A 115 -5.47 -8.07 3.94
N LEU A 116 -4.34 -7.47 3.57
CA LEU A 116 -3.20 -7.27 4.45
C LEU A 116 -3.12 -5.77 4.78
N VAL A 117 -2.99 -5.44 6.06
CA VAL A 117 -3.05 -4.08 6.62
C VAL A 117 -1.88 -3.88 7.59
N MET A 118 -0.84 -3.12 7.25
CA MET A 118 0.24 -2.82 8.19
C MET A 118 -0.12 -1.62 9.09
N LEU A 119 -0.39 -1.84 10.37
CA LEU A 119 -0.85 -0.78 11.28
C LEU A 119 0.23 -0.32 12.26
N ASP A 120 0.55 0.97 12.21
CA ASP A 120 1.26 1.68 13.30
C ASP A 120 0.31 2.17 14.42
N SER A 121 -1.00 2.07 14.23
CA SER A 121 -2.02 2.45 15.24
C SER A 121 -3.35 1.73 14.97
N LEU A 122 -3.59 0.68 15.75
CA LEU A 122 -4.74 -0.23 15.71
C LEU A 122 -5.82 0.26 16.68
N PRO A 123 -7.02 0.59 16.21
CA PRO A 123 -8.12 -0.30 16.61
C PRO A 123 -9.20 -0.58 15.54
N ILE A 124 -9.18 0.05 14.36
CA ILE A 124 -10.41 0.14 13.53
C ILE A 124 -10.56 -0.97 12.47
N CYS A 125 -9.52 -1.74 12.12
CA CYS A 125 -9.56 -2.65 10.95
C CYS A 125 -9.45 -4.16 11.22
N CYS A 126 -9.36 -4.63 12.46
CA CYS A 126 -9.06 -6.05 12.73
C CYS A 126 -10.18 -7.04 12.39
N SER A 127 -11.45 -6.63 12.39
CA SER A 127 -12.58 -7.56 12.27
C SER A 127 -12.72 -8.22 10.88
N TYR A 128 -11.96 -7.76 9.88
CA TYR A 128 -12.16 -8.13 8.46
C TYR A 128 -10.87 -8.50 7.73
N VAL A 129 -9.77 -8.63 8.47
CA VAL A 129 -8.45 -8.96 7.94
C VAL A 129 -8.23 -10.46 8.05
N ARG A 130 -8.10 -11.16 6.91
CA ARG A 130 -7.76 -12.59 6.91
C ARG A 130 -6.31 -12.84 7.31
N ILE A 131 -5.40 -11.94 6.91
CA ILE A 131 -3.97 -12.05 7.22
C ILE A 131 -3.44 -10.67 7.61
N LEU A 132 -2.94 -10.56 8.84
CA LEU A 132 -2.31 -9.34 9.36
C LEU A 132 -0.80 -9.57 9.49
N LEU A 133 0.01 -8.86 8.70
CA LEU A 133 1.46 -8.79 8.91
C LEU A 133 1.77 -7.50 9.66
N LEU A 134 2.44 -7.65 10.79
CA LEU A 134 2.95 -6.55 11.59
C LEU A 134 4.47 -6.56 11.51
N GLN A 135 5.05 -5.37 11.37
CA GLN A 135 6.50 -5.25 11.56
C GLN A 135 6.82 -5.50 13.04
N SER A 136 7.92 -6.18 13.33
CA SER A 136 8.35 -6.49 14.71
C SER A 136 8.46 -5.25 15.59
N LYS A 137 8.85 -4.11 15.02
CA LYS A 137 8.89 -2.80 15.70
C LYS A 137 7.51 -2.28 16.11
N CYS A 138 6.46 -2.60 15.36
CA CYS A 138 5.09 -2.25 15.72
C CYS A 138 4.63 -3.10 16.89
N VAL A 139 4.95 -4.40 16.91
CA VAL A 139 4.60 -5.35 18.00
C VAL A 139 5.16 -4.89 19.35
N GLN A 140 6.39 -4.38 19.39
CA GLN A 140 7.03 -3.88 20.63
C GLN A 140 6.30 -2.68 21.26
N LYS A 141 5.52 -1.90 20.50
CA LYS A 141 4.71 -0.81 21.05
C LYS A 141 3.41 -1.28 21.71
N PHE A 142 3.04 -2.55 21.53
CA PHE A 142 1.83 -3.14 22.11
C PHE A 142 2.11 -3.99 23.36
N THR A 143 3.38 -4.12 23.79
CA THR A 143 3.70 -4.74 25.07
C THR A 143 3.24 -3.82 26.20
N ILE A 144 2.18 -4.24 26.87
CA ILE A 144 1.45 -3.52 27.91
C ILE A 144 2.37 -3.24 29.11
N ASN A 145 2.34 -2.00 29.61
CA ASN A 145 2.73 -1.71 30.99
C ASN A 145 1.82 -2.54 31.90
N SER A 146 2.35 -3.65 32.41
CA SER A 146 1.77 -4.43 33.51
C SER A 146 1.68 -3.61 34.79
#